data_AF-A0A5W4F1A8-F1
#
_entry.id   AF-A0A5W4F1A8-F1
#
_cell.length_a   1.000
_cell.length_b   1.000
_cell.length_c   1.000
_cell.angle_alpha   90.00
_cell.angle_beta   90.00
_cell.angle_gamma   90.00
#
_symmetry.space_group_name_H-M   'P 1'
#
loop_
_entity.id
_entity.type
_entity.pdbx_description
1 polymer ?
#
loop_
_entity_poly.entity_id
_entity_poly.type
_entity_poly.pdbx_seq_one_letter_code
_entity_poly.pdbx_strand_id
1 'polypeptide(L)'
;MILQKEYSRSDFINQIISKPFCTDDFNRDGIYRATKRQALTKIYIEHNNDSFINSIVFDIDTETAAIAWQDANIPMPNFITQNPTNGHAHLFYALNSPVCITDNASKKPQVLLKGVVEGLTARLNADSCYTGKITKNPLNSHWRTFWNNTERYELNYLREFVDEGKRLTKKVLVRTSEKEGRNTTLFDNLRFFAYSVIFKYQKANDFCGFLSALEQEADVINNEFKPRLNHKEIQHTIKSISEWVWNKFDYETFSDIQKARRAKRTTKQKQIEIDLLSQALMINEE
;
A
#
# COMPACT_ATOMS: atom_id res chain seq x y z
N MET A 1 -11.13 13.13 -20.87
CA MET A 1 -10.62 13.05 -19.49
C MET A 1 -11.75 12.41 -18.69
N ILE A 2 -11.67 11.10 -18.40
CA ILE A 2 -12.72 10.47 -17.59
C ILE A 2 -12.45 10.93 -16.16
N LEU A 3 -13.32 11.81 -15.64
CA LEU A 3 -13.33 12.19 -14.23
C LEU A 3 -13.54 10.90 -13.44
N GLN A 4 -12.60 10.55 -12.56
CA GLN A 4 -12.80 9.43 -11.66
C GLN A 4 -13.99 9.77 -10.76
N LYS A 5 -14.94 8.86 -10.65
CA LYS A 5 -16.17 9.10 -9.89
C LYS A 5 -15.85 8.98 -8.40
N GLU A 6 -16.30 9.95 -7.61
CA GLU A 6 -16.27 9.91 -6.15
C GLU A 6 -16.89 8.61 -5.61
N TYR A 7 -16.29 8.04 -4.56
CA TYR A 7 -16.82 6.83 -3.94
C TYR A 7 -18.05 7.16 -3.10
N SER A 8 -19.18 6.56 -3.46
CA SER A 8 -20.48 6.86 -2.87
C SER A 8 -21.03 5.72 -2.02
N ARG A 9 -22.10 6.02 -1.27
CA ARG A 9 -22.91 5.03 -0.58
C ARG A 9 -23.39 3.89 -1.50
N SER A 10 -23.77 4.21 -2.73
CA SER A 10 -24.20 3.23 -3.71
C SER A 10 -23.06 2.34 -4.18
N ASP A 11 -21.84 2.88 -4.28
CA ASP A 11 -20.65 2.09 -4.60
C ASP A 11 -20.36 1.04 -3.53
N PHE A 12 -20.43 1.43 -2.25
CA PHE A 12 -20.31 0.50 -1.13
C PHE A 12 -21.36 -0.61 -1.21
N ILE A 13 -22.64 -0.24 -1.38
CA ILE A 13 -23.73 -1.22 -1.50
C ILE A 13 -23.46 -2.19 -2.66
N ASN A 14 -23.04 -1.68 -3.83
CA ASN A 14 -22.80 -2.51 -5.00
C ASN A 14 -21.62 -3.48 -4.82
N GLN A 15 -20.58 -3.06 -4.10
CA GLN A 15 -19.40 -3.88 -3.80
C GLN A 15 -19.72 -5.09 -2.91
N ILE A 16 -20.70 -4.99 -2.01
CA ILE A 16 -21.05 -6.10 -1.10
C ILE A 16 -21.51 -7.33 -1.88
N ILE A 17 -20.93 -8.49 -1.57
CA ILE A 17 -21.27 -9.78 -2.19
C ILE A 17 -22.70 -10.24 -1.85
N SER A 18 -23.18 -11.30 -2.49
CA SER A 18 -24.55 -11.79 -2.31
C SER A 18 -24.81 -12.37 -0.91
N LYS A 19 -23.79 -12.97 -0.29
CA LYS A 19 -23.85 -13.57 1.06
C LYS A 19 -22.66 -13.16 1.94
N PRO A 20 -22.55 -11.88 2.32
CA PRO A 20 -21.44 -11.41 3.15
C PRO A 20 -21.57 -11.95 4.57
N PHE A 21 -20.45 -12.01 5.29
CA PHE A 21 -20.49 -12.13 6.74
C PHE A 21 -21.03 -10.85 7.39
N CYS A 22 -21.76 -10.99 8.49
CA CYS A 22 -22.31 -9.86 9.25
C CYS A 22 -22.60 -10.28 10.70
N THR A 23 -22.80 -9.30 11.57
CA THR A 23 -23.25 -9.52 12.95
C THR A 23 -23.80 -8.23 13.55
N ASP A 24 -24.67 -8.36 14.56
CA ASP A 24 -25.06 -7.25 15.43
C ASP A 24 -24.25 -7.25 16.73
N ASP A 25 -23.83 -8.43 17.21
CA ASP A 25 -23.08 -8.61 18.44
C ASP A 25 -22.13 -9.81 18.32
N PHE A 26 -20.83 -9.55 18.48
CA PHE A 26 -19.80 -10.58 18.33
C PHE A 26 -19.88 -11.68 19.40
N ASN A 27 -20.35 -11.38 20.61
CA ASN A 27 -20.41 -12.33 21.72
C ASN A 27 -21.68 -13.17 21.66
N ARG A 28 -22.83 -12.55 21.37
CA ARG A 28 -24.12 -13.23 21.34
C ARG A 28 -24.35 -14.01 20.06
N ASP A 29 -24.09 -13.39 18.91
CA ASP A 29 -24.47 -13.93 17.61
C ASP A 29 -23.29 -14.59 16.88
N GLY A 30 -22.07 -14.25 17.27
CA GLY A 30 -20.87 -14.57 16.50
C GLY A 30 -20.91 -13.92 15.10
N ILE A 31 -20.09 -14.43 14.18
CA ILE A 31 -20.07 -13.98 12.78
C ILE A 31 -20.76 -15.03 11.91
N TYR A 32 -21.78 -14.63 11.13
CA TYR A 32 -22.51 -15.53 10.24
C TYR A 32 -22.76 -14.90 8.86
N ARG A 33 -23.04 -15.74 7.85
CA ARG A 33 -23.42 -15.27 6.51
C ARG A 33 -24.94 -15.02 6.45
N ALA A 34 -25.34 -13.91 5.83
CA ALA A 34 -26.74 -13.61 5.55
C ALA A 34 -26.91 -13.15 4.10
N THR A 35 -28.15 -13.03 3.61
CA THR A 35 -28.37 -12.42 2.29
C THR A 35 -27.92 -10.95 2.30
N LYS A 36 -27.42 -10.43 1.16
CA LYS A 36 -27.02 -9.03 1.02
C LYS A 36 -28.04 -8.05 1.61
N ARG A 37 -29.32 -8.24 1.30
CA ARG A 37 -30.42 -7.40 1.83
C ARG A 37 -30.46 -7.38 3.35
N GLN A 38 -30.29 -8.54 4.00
CA GLN A 38 -30.28 -8.64 5.46
C GLN A 38 -28.97 -8.11 6.06
N ALA A 39 -27.83 -8.45 5.46
CA ALA A 39 -26.53 -8.04 5.96
C ALA A 39 -26.35 -6.51 5.95
N LEU A 40 -26.90 -5.82 4.94
CA LEU A 40 -26.85 -4.35 4.84
C LEU A 40 -27.57 -3.65 6.00
N THR A 41 -28.43 -4.33 6.76
CA THR A 41 -29.10 -3.77 7.95
C THR A 41 -28.34 -4.04 9.24
N LYS A 42 -27.27 -4.85 9.23
CA LYS A 42 -26.55 -5.28 10.44
C LYS A 42 -25.58 -4.23 10.94
N ILE A 43 -25.22 -4.27 12.22
CA ILE A 43 -24.28 -3.31 12.81
C ILE A 43 -22.89 -3.48 12.19
N TYR A 44 -22.46 -4.71 11.92
CA TYR A 44 -21.19 -5.03 11.30
C TYR A 44 -21.37 -5.84 10.03
N ILE A 45 -20.53 -5.57 9.02
CA ILE A 45 -20.64 -6.21 7.70
C ILE A 45 -19.25 -6.47 7.08
N GLU A 46 -19.13 -7.57 6.36
CA GLU A 46 -17.99 -7.86 5.49
C GLU A 46 -18.03 -6.96 4.26
N HIS A 47 -16.88 -6.38 3.91
CA HIS A 47 -16.76 -5.40 2.83
C HIS A 47 -15.88 -5.88 1.68
N ASN A 48 -15.06 -6.91 1.89
CA ASN A 48 -14.24 -7.55 0.86
C ASN A 48 -14.85 -8.89 0.45
N ASN A 49 -14.38 -9.45 -0.67
CA ASN A 49 -14.75 -10.81 -1.04
C ASN A 49 -13.58 -11.77 -0.76
N ASP A 50 -13.85 -13.08 -0.78
CA ASP A 50 -12.86 -14.11 -0.43
C ASP A 50 -11.65 -14.16 -1.39
N SER A 51 -11.78 -13.61 -2.60
CA SER A 51 -10.75 -13.63 -3.65
C SER A 51 -10.08 -12.27 -3.90
N PHE A 52 -10.69 -11.17 -3.47
CA PHE A 52 -10.32 -9.80 -3.80
C PHE A 52 -10.52 -8.86 -2.62
N ILE A 53 -9.47 -8.08 -2.37
CA ILE A 53 -9.51 -6.92 -1.49
C ILE A 53 -9.91 -5.72 -2.33
N ASN A 54 -11.14 -5.25 -2.12
CA ASN A 54 -11.72 -4.07 -2.80
C ASN A 54 -11.48 -2.79 -1.99
N SER A 55 -11.18 -2.91 -0.71
CA SER A 55 -11.00 -1.79 0.21
C SER A 55 -10.15 -2.18 1.40
N ILE A 56 -9.49 -1.19 1.98
CA ILE A 56 -8.68 -1.30 3.19
C ILE A 56 -9.39 -0.56 4.31
N VAL A 57 -9.41 -1.14 5.50
CA VAL A 57 -10.01 -0.53 6.69
C VAL A 57 -8.98 -0.53 7.82
N PHE A 58 -8.88 0.60 8.52
CA PHE A 58 -8.08 0.73 9.73
C PHE A 58 -9.00 0.98 10.91
N ASP A 59 -8.95 0.11 11.92
CA ASP A 59 -9.67 0.28 13.19
C ASP A 59 -8.75 1.03 14.17
N ILE A 60 -9.26 2.12 14.74
CA ILE A 60 -8.51 3.00 15.63
C ILE A 60 -9.32 3.18 16.91
N ASP A 61 -8.72 2.72 18.01
CA ASP A 61 -9.32 2.69 19.34
C ASP A 61 -8.87 3.89 20.18
N THR A 62 -9.24 5.09 19.71
CA THR A 62 -9.00 6.35 20.45
C THR A 62 -10.22 7.28 20.34
N GLU A 63 -10.35 8.23 21.26
CA GLU A 63 -11.46 9.19 21.27
C GLU A 63 -11.48 10.09 20.01
N THR A 64 -10.30 10.39 19.45
CA THR A 64 -10.11 11.22 18.26
C THR A 64 -9.92 10.43 16.97
N ALA A 65 -10.24 9.12 16.96
CA ALA A 65 -9.99 8.22 15.84
C ALA A 65 -10.52 8.72 14.49
N ALA A 66 -11.64 9.46 14.47
CA ALA A 66 -12.22 10.00 13.24
C ALA A 66 -11.34 11.05 12.52
N ILE A 67 -10.39 11.68 13.20
CA ILE A 67 -9.47 12.67 12.62
C ILE A 67 -8.02 12.18 12.55
N ALA A 68 -7.74 10.95 12.99
CA ALA A 68 -6.38 10.39 13.04
C ALA A 68 -5.65 10.41 11.69
N TRP A 69 -6.38 10.37 10.56
CA TRP A 69 -5.80 10.50 9.23
C TRP A 69 -5.15 11.86 8.98
N GLN A 70 -5.72 12.92 9.56
CA GLN A 70 -5.22 14.28 9.41
C GLN A 70 -3.92 14.46 10.20
N ASP A 71 -3.89 13.97 11.45
CA ASP A 71 -2.71 14.00 12.31
C ASP A 71 -1.56 13.17 11.72
N ALA A 72 -1.88 12.01 11.14
CA ALA A 72 -0.92 11.17 10.43
C ALA A 72 -0.54 11.72 9.05
N ASN A 73 -1.14 12.82 8.57
CA ASN A 73 -0.92 13.37 7.24
C ASN A 73 -1.02 12.28 6.14
N ILE A 74 -2.10 11.52 6.17
CA ILE A 74 -2.45 10.53 5.13
C ILE A 74 -3.69 11.02 4.37
N PRO A 75 -4.01 10.46 3.18
CA PRO A 75 -5.16 10.91 2.41
C PRO A 75 -6.46 10.74 3.19
N MET A 76 -7.42 11.61 2.93
CA MET A 76 -8.75 11.54 3.53
C MET A 76 -9.43 10.19 3.21
N PRO A 77 -9.97 9.45 4.18
CA PRO A 77 -10.71 8.20 3.92
C PRO A 77 -11.91 8.45 2.99
N ASN A 78 -12.39 7.43 2.27
CA ASN A 78 -13.64 7.54 1.50
C ASN A 78 -14.87 7.68 2.40
N PHE A 79 -14.86 7.01 3.55
CA PHE A 79 -15.76 7.31 4.64
C PHE A 79 -15.16 6.91 5.97
N ILE A 80 -15.78 7.40 7.03
CA ILE A 80 -15.39 7.15 8.41
C ILE A 80 -16.63 6.70 9.16
N THR A 81 -16.55 5.57 9.86
CA THR A 81 -17.61 5.12 10.78
C THR A 81 -17.11 5.20 12.21
N GLN A 82 -17.72 6.09 12.98
CA GLN A 82 -17.34 6.38 14.36
C GLN A 82 -18.38 5.80 15.33
N ASN A 83 -17.91 5.20 16.41
CA ASN A 83 -18.73 4.90 17.58
C ASN A 83 -19.00 6.20 18.35
N PRO A 84 -20.26 6.67 18.43
CA PRO A 84 -20.59 7.94 19.07
C PRO A 84 -20.35 7.95 20.58
N THR A 85 -20.20 6.78 21.21
CA THR A 85 -20.03 6.65 22.67
C THR A 85 -18.58 6.81 23.10
N ASN A 86 -17.63 6.21 22.40
CA ASN A 86 -16.21 6.19 22.78
C ASN A 86 -15.27 6.83 21.76
N GLY A 87 -15.80 7.29 20.61
CA GLY A 87 -15.02 7.98 19.59
C GLY A 87 -14.20 7.08 18.66
N HIS A 88 -14.09 5.77 18.96
CA HIS A 88 -13.34 4.81 18.13
C HIS A 88 -13.93 4.75 16.72
N ALA A 89 -13.08 4.59 15.71
CA ALA A 89 -13.53 4.71 14.33
C ALA A 89 -12.85 3.72 13.38
N HIS A 90 -13.58 3.35 12.33
CA HIS A 90 -12.99 2.71 11.15
C HIS A 90 -12.77 3.77 10.08
N LEU A 91 -11.54 3.83 9.56
CA LEU A 91 -11.19 4.62 8.39
C LEU A 91 -11.20 3.73 7.15
N PHE A 92 -12.09 4.03 6.19
CA PHE A 92 -12.30 3.19 5.02
C PHE A 92 -11.67 3.78 3.75
N TYR A 93 -10.86 2.99 3.06
CA TYR A 93 -10.20 3.34 1.80
C TYR A 93 -10.60 2.36 0.70
N ALA A 94 -11.45 2.79 -0.21
CA ALA A 94 -11.84 2.05 -1.40
C ALA A 94 -10.69 2.02 -2.41
N LEU A 95 -10.39 0.84 -2.96
CA LEU A 95 -9.37 0.68 -3.99
C LEU A 95 -9.98 0.86 -5.38
N ASN A 96 -9.28 1.60 -6.24
CA ASN A 96 -9.71 1.78 -7.63
C ASN A 96 -9.55 0.47 -8.42
N SER A 97 -8.46 -0.25 -8.18
CA SER A 97 -8.21 -1.59 -8.70
C SER A 97 -8.17 -2.60 -7.55
N PRO A 98 -9.16 -3.50 -7.43
CA PRO A 98 -9.14 -4.55 -6.42
C PRO A 98 -7.92 -5.45 -6.55
N VAL A 99 -7.41 -5.94 -5.41
CA VAL A 99 -6.24 -6.83 -5.38
C VAL A 99 -6.70 -8.26 -5.22
N CYS A 100 -6.42 -9.11 -6.22
CA CYS A 100 -6.68 -10.55 -6.15
C CYS A 100 -5.69 -11.22 -5.18
N ILE A 101 -6.23 -11.91 -4.17
CA ILE A 101 -5.46 -12.53 -3.07
C ILE A 101 -5.42 -14.06 -3.15
N THR A 102 -5.95 -14.66 -4.23
CA THR A 102 -5.82 -16.11 -4.45
C THR A 102 -4.36 -16.53 -4.66
N ASP A 103 -4.06 -17.82 -4.44
CA ASP A 103 -2.69 -18.33 -4.53
C ASP A 103 -2.08 -18.22 -5.92
N ASN A 104 -2.91 -18.33 -6.96
CA ASN A 104 -2.52 -18.24 -8.37
C ASN A 104 -2.37 -16.80 -8.88
N ALA A 105 -2.77 -15.80 -8.08
CA ALA A 105 -2.68 -14.41 -8.49
C ALA A 105 -1.25 -13.85 -8.38
N SER A 106 -1.01 -12.73 -9.07
CA SER A 106 0.29 -12.09 -9.05
C SER A 106 0.69 -11.67 -7.63
N LYS A 107 1.86 -12.12 -7.18
CA LYS A 107 2.40 -11.76 -5.85
C LYS A 107 2.74 -10.27 -5.72
N LYS A 108 3.01 -9.56 -6.82
CA LYS A 108 3.43 -8.15 -6.79
C LYS A 108 2.35 -7.24 -6.16
N PRO A 109 1.09 -7.23 -6.64
CA PRO A 109 -0.01 -6.53 -5.98
C PRO A 109 -0.25 -6.94 -4.52
N GLN A 110 -0.15 -8.24 -4.21
CA GLN A 110 -0.37 -8.74 -2.85
C GLN A 110 0.70 -8.23 -1.86
N VAL A 111 1.98 -8.27 -2.26
CA VAL A 111 3.10 -7.74 -1.47
C VAL A 111 2.95 -6.22 -1.30
N LEU A 112 2.55 -5.52 -2.35
CA LEU A 112 2.30 -4.08 -2.26
C LEU A 112 1.14 -3.77 -1.30
N LEU A 113 0.04 -4.51 -1.38
CA LEU A 113 -1.11 -4.34 -0.50
C LEU A 113 -0.69 -4.54 0.96
N LYS A 114 0.01 -5.64 1.24
CA LYS A 114 0.51 -5.95 2.58
C LYS A 114 1.39 -4.81 3.13
N GLY A 115 2.35 -4.33 2.34
CA GLY A 115 3.22 -3.23 2.78
C GLY A 115 2.51 -1.89 2.99
N VAL A 116 1.47 -1.60 2.19
CA VAL A 116 0.61 -0.42 2.38
C VAL A 116 -0.20 -0.55 3.67
N VAL A 117 -0.84 -1.69 3.90
CA VAL A 117 -1.63 -1.94 5.11
C VAL A 117 -0.72 -1.84 6.35
N GLU A 118 0.38 -2.59 6.40
CA GLU A 118 1.32 -2.55 7.55
C GLU A 118 1.87 -1.13 7.80
N GLY A 119 2.25 -0.44 6.72
CA GLY A 119 2.79 0.91 6.79
C GLY A 119 1.79 1.92 7.33
N LEU A 120 0.57 1.93 6.80
CA LEU A 120 -0.47 2.85 7.23
C LEU A 120 -1.05 2.49 8.60
N THR A 121 -1.15 1.21 8.95
CA THR A 121 -1.50 0.77 10.32
C THR A 121 -0.52 1.36 11.33
N ALA A 122 0.79 1.30 11.05
CA ALA A 122 1.79 1.90 11.92
C ALA A 122 1.68 3.42 12.02
N ARG A 123 1.45 4.12 10.91
CA ARG A 123 1.32 5.60 10.93
C ARG A 123 0.06 6.08 11.63
N LEU A 124 -1.03 5.33 11.50
CA LEU A 124 -2.31 5.62 12.16
C LEU A 124 -2.35 5.18 13.63
N ASN A 125 -1.34 4.43 14.08
CA ASN A 125 -1.40 3.67 15.33
C ASN A 125 -2.71 2.85 15.44
N ALA A 126 -3.12 2.27 14.32
CA ALA A 126 -4.32 1.45 14.22
C ALA A 126 -4.09 0.06 14.82
N ASP A 127 -5.17 -0.65 15.15
CA ASP A 127 -5.08 -2.01 15.70
C ASP A 127 -4.38 -2.96 14.71
N SER A 128 -3.19 -3.44 15.11
CA SER A 128 -2.40 -4.39 14.33
C SER A 128 -3.00 -5.80 14.28
N CYS A 129 -3.91 -6.14 15.21
CA CYS A 129 -4.62 -7.41 15.25
C CYS A 129 -5.88 -7.40 14.37
N TYR A 130 -6.31 -6.23 13.89
CA TYR A 130 -7.49 -6.10 13.04
C TYR A 130 -7.25 -6.75 11.66
N THR A 131 -8.06 -7.77 11.36
CA THR A 131 -7.89 -8.60 10.16
C THR A 131 -8.51 -8.02 8.89
N GLY A 132 -9.29 -6.95 9.00
CA GLY A 132 -10.00 -6.37 7.85
C GLY A 132 -11.14 -7.21 7.29
N LYS A 133 -11.62 -8.24 8.00
CA LYS A 133 -12.71 -9.10 7.51
C LYS A 133 -14.09 -8.43 7.61
N ILE A 134 -14.38 -7.80 8.74
CA ILE A 134 -15.66 -7.15 9.02
C ILE A 134 -15.41 -5.72 9.47
N THR A 135 -16.24 -4.79 8.97
CA THR A 135 -16.19 -3.37 9.34
C THR A 135 -17.50 -2.93 10.01
N LYS A 136 -17.44 -1.83 10.80
CA LYS A 136 -18.60 -1.07 11.25
C LYS A 136 -19.42 -0.67 10.00
N ASN A 137 -20.67 -1.10 9.89
CA ASN A 137 -21.48 -0.91 8.68
C ASN A 137 -21.88 0.56 8.49
N PRO A 138 -21.39 1.26 7.44
CA PRO A 138 -21.67 2.69 7.26
C PRO A 138 -23.14 3.02 6.98
N LEU A 139 -23.96 2.02 6.68
CA LEU A 139 -25.39 2.16 6.40
C LEU A 139 -26.27 2.05 7.65
N ASN A 140 -25.72 1.57 8.77
CA ASN A 140 -26.45 1.36 10.01
C ASN A 140 -26.33 2.61 10.91
N SER A 141 -27.45 3.08 11.44
CA SER A 141 -27.53 4.28 12.29
C SER A 141 -26.87 4.13 13.66
N HIS A 142 -26.45 2.93 14.04
CA HIS A 142 -25.65 2.68 15.26
C HIS A 142 -24.29 3.40 15.20
N TRP A 143 -23.74 3.58 14.00
CA TRP A 143 -22.50 4.31 13.78
C TRP A 143 -22.76 5.72 13.27
N ARG A 144 -21.96 6.68 13.72
CA ARG A 144 -21.89 8.00 13.09
C ARG A 144 -21.00 7.89 11.86
N THR A 145 -21.60 7.95 10.68
CA THR A 145 -20.89 7.81 9.41
C THR A 145 -20.66 9.16 8.74
N PHE A 146 -19.43 9.42 8.33
CA PHE A 146 -19.04 10.57 7.51
C PHE A 146 -18.62 10.07 6.14
N TRP A 147 -19.39 10.42 5.10
CA TRP A 147 -19.03 10.13 3.71
C TRP A 147 -18.22 11.29 3.16
N ASN A 148 -17.04 10.99 2.63
CA ASN A 148 -16.13 11.99 2.11
C ASN A 148 -16.17 11.94 0.58
N ASN A 149 -16.17 13.11 -0.06
CA ASN A 149 -16.21 13.25 -1.52
C ASN A 149 -14.84 12.95 -2.14
N THR A 150 -14.31 11.75 -1.89
CA THR A 150 -13.02 11.30 -2.42
C THR A 150 -13.21 10.16 -3.40
N GLU A 151 -12.36 10.17 -4.43
CA GLU A 151 -12.28 9.11 -5.41
C GLU A 151 -11.70 7.82 -4.79
N ARG A 152 -11.86 6.71 -5.51
CA ARG A 152 -11.19 5.46 -5.14
C ARG A 152 -9.68 5.62 -5.25
N TYR A 153 -8.95 4.99 -4.35
CA TYR A 153 -7.51 5.13 -4.28
C TYR A 153 -6.78 4.08 -5.12
N GLU A 154 -5.78 4.55 -5.85
CA GLU A 154 -4.74 3.68 -6.39
C GLU A 154 -3.84 3.19 -5.25
N LEU A 155 -3.60 1.89 -5.17
CA LEU A 155 -2.74 1.31 -4.12
C LEU A 155 -1.31 1.88 -4.15
N ASN A 156 -0.82 2.23 -5.35
CA ASN A 156 0.50 2.88 -5.49
C ASN A 156 0.53 4.30 -4.91
N TYR A 157 -0.61 5.01 -4.92
CA TYR A 157 -0.73 6.33 -4.33
C TYR A 157 -0.73 6.21 -2.80
N LEU A 158 -1.52 5.30 -2.23
CA LEU A 158 -1.51 5.05 -0.78
C LEU A 158 -0.11 4.67 -0.24
N ARG A 159 0.69 3.96 -1.04
CA ARG A 159 2.10 3.65 -0.71
C ARG A 159 2.96 4.90 -0.50
N GLU A 160 2.64 6.01 -1.15
CA GLU A 160 3.44 7.25 -1.01
C GLU A 160 3.41 7.78 0.44
N PHE A 161 2.37 7.43 1.20
CA PHE A 161 2.14 7.86 2.58
C PHE A 161 2.65 6.90 3.64
N VAL A 162 3.19 5.75 3.25
CA VAL A 162 3.93 4.87 4.17
C VAL A 162 5.28 5.54 4.48
N ASP A 163 5.63 5.64 5.77
CA ASP A 163 6.81 6.34 6.26
C ASP A 163 8.06 6.04 5.43
N GLU A 164 8.78 7.09 5.03
CA GLU A 164 10.07 6.97 4.36
C GLU A 164 11.11 6.26 5.23
N GLY A 165 10.99 6.36 6.56
CA GLY A 165 11.81 5.63 7.54
C GLY A 165 11.55 4.11 7.59
N LYS A 166 10.46 3.63 6.99
CA LYS A 166 10.16 2.20 6.80
C LYS A 166 10.05 1.78 5.33
N ARG A 167 10.32 2.69 4.37
CA ARG A 167 10.68 2.31 3.00
C ARG A 167 11.94 1.43 2.94
N LEU A 168 12.64 1.31 4.07
CA LEU A 168 13.80 0.45 4.32
C LEU A 168 13.53 -0.69 5.33
N THR A 169 12.34 -1.29 5.28
CA THR A 169 12.30 -2.75 5.48
C THR A 169 11.59 -3.39 4.30
N LYS A 170 12.08 -3.07 3.09
CA LYS A 170 12.49 -4.22 2.30
C LYS A 170 13.43 -4.98 3.24
N LYS A 171 12.99 -6.12 3.79
CA LYS A 171 13.91 -7.25 3.76
C LYS A 171 14.36 -7.23 2.31
N VAL A 172 15.52 -6.64 2.06
CA VAL A 172 16.24 -6.81 0.83
C VAL A 172 16.15 -8.32 0.69
N LEU A 173 15.32 -8.77 -0.25
CA LEU A 173 15.35 -10.14 -0.70
C LEU A 173 16.80 -10.27 -1.06
N VAL A 174 17.58 -10.84 -0.14
CA VAL A 174 18.96 -11.18 -0.36
C VAL A 174 18.81 -12.05 -1.58
N ARG A 175 19.14 -11.49 -2.74
CA ARG A 175 19.33 -12.26 -3.96
C ARG A 175 20.63 -13.01 -3.72
N THR A 176 20.65 -13.88 -2.73
CA THR A 176 21.54 -15.03 -2.71
C THR A 176 20.98 -15.94 -3.78
N SER A 177 21.28 -15.61 -5.04
CA SER A 177 21.68 -16.71 -5.91
C SER A 177 22.90 -17.30 -5.20
N GLU A 178 22.85 -18.57 -4.81
CA GLU A 178 23.95 -19.27 -4.12
C GLU A 178 25.26 -19.32 -4.95
N LYS A 179 25.36 -18.54 -6.03
CA LYS A 179 26.41 -18.50 -7.03
C LYS A 179 27.12 -17.14 -7.17
N GLU A 180 26.69 -16.10 -6.45
CA GLU A 180 27.34 -14.78 -6.50
C GLU A 180 28.10 -14.47 -5.20
N GLY A 181 29.32 -13.93 -5.33
CA GLY A 181 30.21 -13.65 -4.20
C GLY A 181 29.71 -12.51 -3.30
N ARG A 182 30.14 -12.50 -2.04
CA ARG A 182 29.76 -11.51 -1.01
C ARG A 182 29.91 -10.05 -1.46
N ASN A 183 31.00 -9.73 -2.17
CA ASN A 183 31.24 -8.39 -2.72
C ASN A 183 30.20 -8.00 -3.77
N THR A 184 29.77 -8.94 -4.62
CA THR A 184 28.69 -8.72 -5.61
C THR A 184 27.38 -8.45 -4.90
N THR A 185 27.05 -9.24 -3.88
CA THR A 185 25.83 -9.06 -3.08
C THR A 185 25.82 -7.71 -2.37
N LEU A 186 26.95 -7.30 -1.78
CA LEU A 186 27.07 -5.97 -1.16
C LEU A 186 26.85 -4.86 -2.20
N PHE A 187 27.56 -4.93 -3.33
CA PHE A 187 27.47 -3.93 -4.39
C PHE A 187 26.05 -3.80 -4.94
N ASP A 188 25.40 -4.93 -5.25
CA ASP A 188 24.06 -4.92 -5.83
C ASP A 188 23.01 -4.36 -4.89
N ASN A 189 23.04 -4.77 -3.62
CA ASN A 189 22.08 -4.27 -2.64
C ASN A 189 22.33 -2.78 -2.34
N LEU A 190 23.59 -2.41 -2.13
CA LEU A 190 23.96 -1.04 -1.78
C LEU A 190 23.72 -0.07 -2.95
N ARG A 191 23.95 -0.45 -4.21
CA ARG A 191 23.66 0.43 -5.35
C ARG A 191 22.16 0.67 -5.54
N PHE A 192 21.32 -0.33 -5.32
CA PHE A 192 19.87 -0.14 -5.41
C PHE A 192 19.35 0.76 -4.29
N PHE A 193 19.92 0.64 -3.09
CA PHE A 193 19.68 1.59 -2.01
C PHE A 193 20.09 3.01 -2.42
N ALA A 194 21.31 3.18 -2.93
CA ALA A 194 21.84 4.46 -3.41
C ALA A 194 20.90 5.13 -4.43
N TYR A 195 20.40 4.38 -5.42
CA TYR A 195 19.47 4.89 -6.43
C TYR A 195 18.16 5.41 -5.84
N SER A 196 17.73 4.86 -4.69
CA SER A 196 16.47 5.21 -4.05
C SER A 196 16.55 6.50 -3.23
N VAL A 197 17.75 6.85 -2.74
CA VAL A 197 17.95 7.99 -1.82
C VAL A 197 18.70 9.15 -2.46
N ILE A 198 19.39 8.98 -3.59
CA ILE A 198 20.28 9.98 -4.19
C ILE A 198 19.65 11.37 -4.34
N PHE A 199 18.42 11.47 -4.84
CA PHE A 199 17.79 12.77 -5.11
C PHE A 199 17.46 13.56 -3.85
N LYS A 200 17.28 12.89 -2.69
CA LYS A 200 17.15 13.55 -1.40
C LYS A 200 18.40 14.38 -1.08
N TYR A 201 19.56 13.79 -1.30
CA TYR A 201 20.86 14.37 -0.98
C TYR A 201 21.34 15.35 -2.04
N GLN A 202 21.15 15.06 -3.33
CA GLN A 202 21.47 16.01 -4.41
C GLN A 202 20.64 17.30 -4.28
N LYS A 203 19.35 17.21 -3.90
CA LYS A 203 18.51 18.40 -3.68
C LYS A 203 19.04 19.30 -2.56
N ALA A 204 19.63 18.72 -1.53
CA ALA A 204 20.26 19.43 -0.42
C ALA A 204 21.74 19.76 -0.69
N ASN A 205 22.29 19.35 -1.85
CA ASN A 205 23.71 19.35 -2.17
C ASN A 205 24.60 18.72 -1.06
N ASP A 206 24.09 17.66 -0.43
CA ASP A 206 24.69 17.04 0.76
C ASP A 206 25.36 15.71 0.42
N PHE A 207 26.57 15.77 -0.15
CA PHE A 207 27.35 14.58 -0.48
C PHE A 207 27.82 13.83 0.78
N CYS A 208 28.14 14.55 1.84
CA CYS A 208 28.59 13.94 3.11
C CYS A 208 27.48 13.11 3.76
N GLY A 209 26.25 13.64 3.81
CA GLY A 209 25.09 12.90 4.30
C GLY A 209 24.74 11.69 3.43
N PHE A 210 24.97 11.77 2.11
CA PHE A 210 24.81 10.63 1.21
C PHE A 210 25.83 9.53 1.51
N LEU A 211 27.10 9.87 1.71
CA LEU A 211 28.14 8.92 2.10
C LEU A 211 27.81 8.25 3.43
N SER A 212 27.41 9.03 4.45
CA SER A 212 27.06 8.48 5.76
C SER A 212 25.87 7.51 5.68
N ALA A 213 24.87 7.79 4.82
CA ALA A 213 23.75 6.88 4.60
C ALA A 213 24.19 5.56 3.94
N LEU A 214 25.14 5.61 2.99
CA LEU A 214 25.69 4.41 2.37
C LEU A 214 26.52 3.57 3.35
N GLU A 215 27.28 4.21 4.23
CA GLU A 215 28.05 3.52 5.29
C GLU A 215 27.12 2.75 6.22
N GLN A 216 26.06 3.40 6.71
CA GLN A 216 25.08 2.77 7.60
C GLN A 216 24.39 1.57 6.93
N GLU A 217 23.96 1.71 5.67
CA GLU A 217 23.31 0.61 4.94
C GLU A 217 24.30 -0.53 4.64
N ALA A 218 25.56 -0.21 4.31
CA ALA A 218 26.58 -1.21 4.04
C ALA A 218 26.90 -2.03 5.30
N ASP A 219 26.93 -1.40 6.47
CA ASP A 219 27.10 -2.10 7.75
C ASP A 219 25.91 -3.03 8.05
N VAL A 220 24.69 -2.59 7.78
CA VAL A 220 23.48 -3.43 7.90
C VAL A 220 23.59 -4.67 6.99
N ILE A 221 23.96 -4.50 5.72
CA ILE A 221 24.13 -5.63 4.78
C ILE A 221 25.27 -6.55 5.23
N ASN A 222 26.40 -5.99 5.66
CA ASN A 222 27.56 -6.77 6.07
C ASN A 222 27.30 -7.60 7.34
N ASN A 223 26.41 -7.15 8.23
CA ASN A 223 26.03 -7.90 9.43
C ASN A 223 25.38 -9.26 9.11
N GLU A 224 24.79 -9.42 7.92
CA GLU A 224 24.17 -10.66 7.45
C GLU A 224 25.19 -11.67 6.87
N PHE A 225 26.41 -11.24 6.53
CA PHE A 225 27.42 -12.12 5.94
C PHE A 225 28.15 -12.97 6.98
N LYS A 226 28.41 -14.23 6.62
CA LYS A 226 29.20 -15.19 7.41
C LYS A 226 30.26 -15.87 6.52
N PRO A 227 31.56 -15.54 6.64
CA PRO A 227 32.15 -14.47 7.45
C PRO A 227 31.91 -13.08 6.84
N ARG A 228 31.91 -12.06 7.70
CA ARG A 228 31.78 -10.65 7.31
C ARG A 228 32.89 -10.21 6.36
N LEU A 229 32.60 -9.22 5.53
CA LEU A 229 33.60 -8.52 4.72
C LEU A 229 34.43 -7.59 5.61
N ASN A 230 35.66 -7.34 5.19
CA ASN A 230 36.52 -6.42 5.91
C ASN A 230 36.14 -4.95 5.60
N HIS A 231 36.54 -4.04 6.49
CA HIS A 231 36.19 -2.62 6.36
C HIS A 231 36.71 -1.99 5.06
N LYS A 232 37.89 -2.41 4.57
CA LYS A 232 38.47 -1.87 3.33
C LYS A 232 37.66 -2.24 2.09
N GLU A 233 37.15 -3.47 2.02
CA GLU A 233 36.28 -3.95 0.94
C GLU A 233 34.99 -3.12 0.89
N ILE A 234 34.37 -2.92 2.06
CA ILE A 234 33.13 -2.14 2.20
C ILE A 234 33.34 -0.70 1.73
N GLN A 235 34.40 -0.05 2.22
CA GLN A 235 34.74 1.32 1.85
C GLN A 235 35.02 1.47 0.34
N HIS A 236 35.66 0.48 -0.28
CA HIS A 236 35.88 0.48 -1.72
C HIS A 236 34.56 0.39 -2.50
N THR A 237 33.62 -0.45 -2.06
CA THR A 237 32.28 -0.57 -2.64
C THR A 237 31.48 0.73 -2.48
N ILE A 238 31.48 1.32 -1.28
CA ILE A 238 30.81 2.60 -0.99
C ILE A 238 31.37 3.70 -1.89
N LYS A 239 32.69 3.82 -2.00
CA LYS A 239 33.34 4.83 -2.84
C LYS A 239 32.93 4.68 -4.31
N SER A 240 33.01 3.46 -4.85
CA SER A 240 32.64 3.17 -6.24
C SER A 240 31.18 3.55 -6.53
N ILE A 241 30.25 3.18 -5.65
CA ILE A 241 28.83 3.49 -5.82
C ILE A 241 28.56 4.98 -5.65
N SER A 242 29.10 5.60 -4.60
CA SER A 242 28.84 7.02 -4.30
C SER A 242 29.32 7.94 -5.42
N GLU A 243 30.55 7.76 -5.90
CA GLU A 243 31.11 8.56 -7.00
C GLU A 243 30.31 8.35 -8.29
N TRP A 244 29.98 7.11 -8.64
CA TRP A 244 29.24 6.85 -9.87
C TRP A 244 27.82 7.40 -9.81
N VAL A 245 27.08 7.12 -8.72
CA VAL A 245 25.68 7.54 -8.56
C VAL A 245 25.57 9.04 -8.50
N TRP A 246 26.42 9.72 -7.74
CA TRP A 246 26.38 11.18 -7.59
C TRP A 246 26.59 11.91 -8.92
N ASN A 247 27.48 11.39 -9.78
CA ASN A 247 27.83 12.02 -11.05
C ASN A 247 26.94 11.56 -12.23
N LYS A 248 26.32 10.37 -12.16
CA LYS A 248 25.52 9.82 -13.27
C LYS A 248 24.02 10.00 -13.11
N PHE A 249 23.52 10.11 -11.89
CA PHE A 249 22.08 10.34 -11.68
C PHE A 249 21.80 11.82 -11.83
N ASP A 250 21.07 12.14 -12.89
CA ASP A 250 20.51 13.46 -13.12
C ASP A 250 19.00 13.42 -12.84
N TYR A 251 18.52 14.41 -12.10
CA TYR A 251 17.13 14.51 -11.69
C TYR A 251 16.20 14.71 -12.88
N GLU A 252 16.59 15.53 -13.86
CA GLU A 252 15.78 15.81 -15.05
C GLU A 252 15.60 14.53 -15.89
N THR A 253 16.71 13.84 -16.15
CA THR A 253 16.71 12.54 -16.85
C THR A 253 15.86 11.50 -16.12
N PHE A 254 15.92 11.41 -14.79
CA PHE A 254 15.10 10.47 -14.03
C PHE A 254 13.61 10.83 -14.06
N SER A 255 13.29 12.12 -13.93
CA SER A 255 11.91 12.63 -14.05
C SER A 255 11.32 12.27 -15.41
N ASP A 256 12.07 12.42 -16.50
CA ASP A 256 11.62 12.08 -17.84
C ASP A 256 11.45 10.56 -18.04
N ILE A 257 12.34 9.74 -17.48
CA ILE A 257 12.16 8.28 -17.43
C ILE A 257 10.87 7.91 -16.68
N GLN A 258 10.56 8.58 -15.56
CA GLN A 258 9.32 8.34 -14.82
C GLN A 258 8.08 8.77 -15.60
N LYS A 259 8.10 9.95 -16.26
CA LYS A 259 7.02 10.42 -17.15
C LYS A 259 6.78 9.41 -18.28
N ALA A 260 7.83 8.95 -18.95
CA ALA A 260 7.73 7.98 -20.05
C ALA A 260 7.18 6.62 -19.59
N ARG A 261 7.58 6.15 -18.40
CA ARG A 261 7.03 4.92 -17.80
C ARG A 261 5.54 5.07 -17.45
N ARG A 262 5.14 6.22 -16.90
CA ARG A 262 3.75 6.53 -16.57
C ARG A 262 2.89 6.53 -17.82
N ALA A 263 3.35 7.20 -18.89
CA ALA A 263 2.68 7.23 -20.19
C ALA A 263 2.48 5.82 -20.79
N LYS A 264 3.52 4.98 -20.84
CA LYS A 264 3.41 3.59 -21.34
C LYS A 264 2.42 2.75 -20.54
N ARG A 265 2.37 2.94 -19.21
CA ARG A 265 1.45 2.20 -18.34
C ARG A 265 0.00 2.63 -18.55
N THR A 266 -0.26 3.93 -18.73
CA THR A 266 -1.58 4.46 -19.09
C THR A 266 -2.05 3.92 -20.44
N THR A 267 -1.18 3.87 -21.45
CA THR A 267 -1.53 3.30 -22.76
C THR A 267 -1.87 1.81 -22.68
N LYS A 268 -1.07 1.03 -21.95
CA LYS A 268 -1.32 -0.41 -21.75
C LYS A 268 -2.64 -0.67 -21.01
N GLN A 269 -2.97 0.16 -20.03
CA GLN A 269 -4.19 0.02 -19.24
C GLN A 269 -5.44 0.35 -20.07
N LYS A 270 -5.39 1.39 -20.91
CA LYS A 270 -6.44 1.68 -21.90
C LYS A 270 -6.65 0.55 -22.90
N GLN A 271 -5.58 -0.09 -23.37
CA GLN A 271 -5.70 -1.21 -24.31
C GLN A 271 -6.39 -2.41 -23.66
N ILE A 272 -6.03 -2.74 -22.41
CA ILE A 272 -6.68 -3.82 -21.65
C ILE A 272 -8.17 -3.53 -21.42
N GLU A 273 -8.52 -2.28 -21.14
CA GLU A 273 -9.90 -1.85 -20.94
C GLU A 273 -10.73 -1.95 -22.24
N ILE A 274 -10.13 -1.60 -23.38
CA ILE A 274 -10.74 -1.77 -24.71
C ILE A 274 -10.93 -3.25 -25.06
N ASP A 275 -9.94 -4.09 -24.79
CA ASP A 275 -10.00 -5.53 -25.08
C ASP A 275 -11.03 -6.25 -24.20
N LEU A 276 -11.20 -5.81 -22.94
CA LEU A 276 -12.25 -6.34 -22.05
C LEU A 276 -13.64 -5.89 -22.48
N LEU A 277 -13.79 -4.64 -22.94
CA LEU A 277 -15.06 -4.11 -23.45
C LEU A 277 -15.48 -4.80 -24.75
N SER A 278 -14.55 -5.06 -25.66
CA SER A 278 -14.84 -5.78 -26.91
C SER A 278 -15.24 -7.24 -26.63
N GLN A 279 -14.58 -7.93 -25.71
CA GLN A 279 -14.97 -9.27 -25.27
C GLN A 279 -16.37 -9.28 -24.61
N ALA A 280 -16.69 -8.30 -23.77
CA ALA A 280 -17.99 -8.21 -23.13
C ALA A 280 -19.14 -7.92 -24.11
N LEU A 281 -18.88 -7.18 -25.20
CA LEU A 281 -19.87 -6.90 -26.23
C LEU A 281 -20.13 -8.11 -27.14
N MET A 282 -19.10 -8.88 -27.47
CA MET A 282 -19.22 -10.11 -28.28
C MET A 282 -20.02 -11.23 -27.59
N ILE A 283 -20.08 -11.22 -26.24
CA ILE A 283 -20.86 -12.21 -25.45
C ILE A 283 -22.38 -11.88 -25.45
N ASN A 284 -22.77 -10.65 -25.79
CA ASN A 284 -24.17 -10.23 -25.80
C ASN A 284 -24.84 -10.36 -27.18
N GLU A 285 -24.13 -10.87 -28.20
CA GLU A 285 -24.65 -11.08 -29.56
C GLU A 285 -24.91 -12.56 -29.90
N GLU A 286 -24.68 -13.50 -28.97
CA GLU A 286 -25.08 -14.92 -29.04
C GLU A 286 -26.29 -15.23 -28.14
#